data_AF-A0A9P9I8T2-F1
#
_entry.id   AF-A0A9P9I8T2-F1
#
_cell.length_a   1.000
_cell.length_b   1.000
_cell.length_c   1.000
_cell.angle_alpha   90.00
_cell.angle_beta   90.00
_cell.angle_gamma   90.00
#
_symmetry.space_group_name_H-M   'P 1'
#
loop_
_entity.id
_entity.type
_entity.pdbx_description
1 polymer ?
#
loop_
_entity_poly.entity_id
_entity_poly.type
_entity_poly.pdbx_seq_one_letter_code
_entity_poly.pdbx_strand_id
1 'polypeptide(L)' 'YVALSYCWGSDLSGVVTTLSSNVEPHLQGIAVNSLPQIIQDAVRVYRELGLRYLWVDSLCIIQDDRKDWAQEVDRMRKVY' A
#
# COMPACT_ATOMS: atom_id res chain seq x y z
N TYR A 1 -4.38 -1.28 13.40
CA TYR A 1 -4.01 -1.17 11.97
C TYR A 1 -4.40 -2.48 11.33
N VAL A 2 -4.84 -2.48 10.08
CA VAL A 2 -5.15 -3.71 9.34
C VAL A 2 -4.33 -3.72 8.07
N ALA A 3 -3.74 -4.87 7.75
CA ALA A 3 -2.98 -5.08 6.54
C ALA A 3 -3.88 -5.68 5.45
N LEU A 4 -3.99 -5.00 4.31
CA LEU A 4 -4.60 -5.54 3.12
C LEU A 4 -3.56 -6.39 2.38
N SER A 5 -3.70 -7.71 2.45
CA SER A 5 -2.96 -8.62 1.57
C SER A 5 -3.83 -8.87 0.33
N TYR A 6 -3.44 -8.32 -0.82
CA TYR A 6 -4.15 -8.52 -2.08
C TYR A 6 -3.16 -8.87 -3.19
N CYS A 7 -3.57 -9.73 -4.11
CA CYS A 7 -2.77 -10.00 -5.29
C CYS A 7 -2.89 -8.81 -6.24
N TRP A 8 -1.76 -8.25 -6.66
CA TRP A 8 -1.72 -7.10 -7.57
C TRP A 8 -2.29 -7.39 -8.97
N GLY A 9 -2.55 -8.67 -9.27
CA GLY A 9 -3.03 -9.12 -10.57
C GLY A 9 -1.91 -9.18 -11.61
N SER A 10 -2.25 -9.65 -12.81
CA SER A 10 -1.32 -9.70 -13.95
C SER A 10 -1.19 -8.36 -14.68
N ASP A 11 -2.15 -7.45 -14.47
CA ASP A 11 -2.13 -6.10 -15.04
C ASP A 11 -1.68 -5.10 -13.98
N LEU A 12 -0.42 -4.67 -14.08
CA LEU A 12 0.20 -3.72 -13.17
C LEU A 12 -0.04 -2.25 -13.58
N SER A 13 -0.70 -2.00 -14.71
CA SER A 13 -0.86 -0.64 -15.26
C SER A 13 -1.71 0.28 -14.37
N GLY A 14 -2.56 -0.29 -13.52
CA GLY A 14 -3.39 0.43 -12.55
C GLY A 14 -2.90 0.33 -11.09
N VAL A 15 -1.76 -0.31 -10.84
CA VAL A 15 -1.26 -0.51 -9.46
C VAL A 15 -0.44 0.70 -9.04
N VAL A 16 -0.94 1.44 -8.05
CA VAL A 16 -0.17 2.51 -7.42
C VAL A 16 0.87 1.89 -6.51
N THR A 17 2.14 2.09 -6.86
CA THR A 17 3.30 1.63 -6.11
C THR A 17 4.11 2.81 -5.57
N THR A 18 4.66 2.63 -4.39
CA THR A 18 5.64 3.58 -3.84
C THR A 18 7.02 3.25 -4.38
N LEU A 19 7.69 4.25 -4.92
CA LEU A 19 9.05 4.27 -5.44
C LEU A 19 9.82 5.33 -4.63
N SER A 20 11.15 5.25 -4.61
CA SER A 20 11.97 6.23 -3.88
C SER A 20 11.70 7.66 -4.36
N SER A 21 11.31 7.82 -5.62
CA SER A 21 10.96 9.11 -6.24
C SER A 21 9.57 9.66 -5.85
N ASN A 22 8.66 8.84 -5.32
CA ASN A 22 7.29 9.23 -5.02
C ASN A 22 6.87 8.99 -3.55
N VAL A 23 7.79 8.58 -2.68
CA VAL A 23 7.53 8.37 -1.26
C VAL A 23 7.11 9.66 -0.54
N GLU A 24 7.78 10.78 -0.84
CA GLU A 24 7.46 12.09 -0.24
C GLU A 24 6.02 12.55 -0.57
N PRO A 25 5.57 12.55 -1.83
CA PRO A 25 4.18 12.90 -2.13
C PRO A 25 3.19 11.88 -1.55
N HIS A 26 3.53 10.58 -1.47
CA HIS A 26 2.67 9.59 -0.82
C HIS A 26 2.50 9.84 0.69
N LEU A 27 3.53 10.36 1.37
CA LEU A 27 3.45 10.78 2.78
C LEU A 27 2.58 12.01 3.00
N GLN A 28 2.47 12.90 2.00
CA GLN A 28 1.56 14.05 2.05
C GLN A 28 0.09 13.66 1.88
N GLY A 29 -0.16 12.49 1.29
CA GLY A 29 -1.49 11.91 1.13
C GLY A 29 -1.75 11.50 -0.31
N ILE A 30 -2.54 10.44 -0.47
CA ILE A 30 -2.88 9.88 -1.77
C ILE A 30 -4.38 10.05 -2.00
N ALA A 31 -4.75 10.53 -3.19
CA ALA A 31 -6.15 10.63 -3.57
C ALA A 31 -6.74 9.21 -3.68
N VAL A 32 -7.79 8.91 -2.93
CA VAL A 32 -8.42 7.57 -2.98
C VAL A 32 -8.86 7.22 -4.39
N ASN A 33 -9.33 8.20 -5.17
CA ASN A 33 -9.77 8.02 -6.55
C ASN A 33 -8.64 7.63 -7.52
N SER A 34 -7.38 7.88 -7.18
CA SER A 34 -6.24 7.46 -8.01
C SER A 34 -5.76 6.05 -7.68
N LEU A 35 -6.27 5.45 -6.60
CA LEU A 35 -5.92 4.08 -6.19
C LEU A 35 -6.75 3.06 -6.99
N PRO A 36 -6.23 1.84 -7.21
CA PRO A 36 -7.02 0.76 -7.79
C PRO A 36 -8.28 0.48 -6.96
N GLN A 37 -9.34 0.05 -7.64
CA GLN A 37 -10.68 -0.13 -7.07
C GLN A 37 -10.68 -1.00 -5.80
N ILE A 38 -9.83 -2.02 -5.73
CA ILE A 38 -9.70 -2.87 -4.55
C ILE A 38 -9.27 -2.10 -3.29
N ILE A 39 -8.39 -1.09 -3.44
CA ILE A 39 -7.96 -0.26 -2.31
C ILE A 39 -9.06 0.76 -1.99
N GLN A 40 -9.79 1.27 -2.98
CA GLN A 40 -10.93 2.16 -2.74
C GLN A 40 -12.03 1.46 -1.92
N ASP A 41 -12.37 0.23 -2.31
CA ASP A 41 -13.34 -0.60 -1.62
C ASP A 41 -12.86 -0.94 -0.21
N ALA A 42 -11.57 -1.30 -0.07
CA ALA A 42 -10.95 -1.50 1.22
C ALA A 42 -11.10 -0.24 2.11
N VAL A 43 -10.67 0.94 1.64
CA VAL A 43 -10.78 2.21 2.36
C VAL A 43 -12.22 2.50 2.78
N ARG A 44 -13.20 2.22 1.92
CA ARG A 44 -14.62 2.38 2.25
C ARG A 44 -15.04 1.47 3.40
N VAL A 45 -14.72 0.18 3.31
CA VAL A 45 -15.02 -0.80 4.37
C VAL A 45 -14.33 -0.40 5.68
N TYR A 46 -13.08 0.06 5.65
CA TYR A 46 -12.38 0.52 6.86
C TYR A 46 -13.01 1.75 7.49
N ARG A 47 -13.45 2.71 6.66
CA ARG A 47 -14.17 3.90 7.15
C ARG A 47 -15.49 3.52 7.81
N GLU A 48 -16.23 2.57 7.22
CA GLU A 48 -17.47 2.04 7.80
C GLU A 48 -17.20 1.27 9.11
N LEU A 49 -16.06 0.59 9.24
CA LEU A 49 -15.62 -0.10 10.45
C LEU A 49 -14.99 0.84 11.52
N GLY A 50 -14.87 2.14 11.26
CA GLY A 50 -14.25 3.10 12.19
C GLY A 50 -12.72 2.93 12.34
N LEU A 51 -12.08 2.21 11.42
CA LEU A 51 -10.64 1.98 11.43
C LEU A 51 -9.92 3.11 10.69
N ARG A 52 -8.93 3.71 11.36
CA ARG A 52 -8.20 4.89 10.84
C ARG A 52 -6.96 4.57 10.02
N TYR A 53 -6.46 3.34 10.10
CA TYR A 53 -5.17 2.96 9.52
C TYR A 53 -5.30 1.68 8.70
N LEU A 54 -5.11 1.83 7.39
CA LEU A 54 -5.00 0.76 6.41
C LEU A 54 -3.54 0.68 5.95
N TRP A 55 -2.95 -0.50 6.04
CA TRP A 55 -1.63 -0.79 5.52
C TRP A 55 -1.77 -1.57 4.20
N VAL A 56 -1.13 -1.09 3.14
CA VAL A 56 -1.15 -1.69 1.80
C VAL A 56 0.29 -1.89 1.35
N ASP A 57 0.68 -3.10 0.98
CA ASP A 57 2.06 -3.43 0.61
C ASP A 57 2.61 -2.57 -0.53
N SER A 58 1.81 -2.35 -1.58
CA SER A 58 2.19 -1.55 -2.73
C SER A 58 2.47 -0.09 -2.38
N LEU A 59 1.81 0.44 -1.34
CA LEU A 59 1.95 1.84 -0.90
C LEU A 59 2.93 2.01 0.26
N CYS A 60 3.06 1.02 1.13
CA CYS A 60 3.90 1.09 2.31
C CYS A 60 5.32 0.58 2.10
N ILE A 61 5.59 -0.11 1.00
CA ILE A 61 6.92 -0.63 0.65
C ILE A 61 7.44 0.07 -0.60
N ILE A 62 8.67 0.58 -0.54
CA ILE A 62 9.39 1.15 -1.67
C ILE A 62 9.82 0.00 -2.59
N GLN A 63 9.33 0.01 -3.83
CA GLN A 63 9.50 -1.11 -4.77
C GLN A 63 10.78 -1.03 -5.62
N ASP A 64 11.39 0.16 -5.77
CA ASP A 64 12.59 0.34 -6.60
C ASP A 64 13.92 0.10 -5.86
N ASP A 65 13.90 0.12 -4.53
CA ASP A 65 15.06 -0.20 -3.71
C ASP A 65 14.97 -1.64 -3.19
N ARG A 66 15.68 -2.56 -3.85
CA ARG A 66 15.76 -3.98 -3.44
C ARG A 66 16.34 -4.18 -2.04
N LYS A 67 17.13 -3.23 -1.54
CA LYS A 67 17.78 -3.29 -0.23
C LYS A 67 16.80 -2.91 0.87
N ASP A 68 16.03 -1.85 0.68
CA ASP A 68 14.93 -1.47 1.59
C ASP A 68 13.75 -2.44 1.49
N TRP A 69 13.44 -2.94 0.29
CA TRP A 69 12.43 -3.99 0.09
C TRP A 69 12.75 -5.23 0.95
N ALA A 70 14.00 -5.70 0.95
CA ALA A 70 14.40 -6.85 1.75
C ALA A 70 14.30 -6.59 3.26
N GLN A 71 14.59 -5.36 3.70
CA GLN A 71 14.55 -4.99 5.11
C GLN A 71 13.11 -4.84 5.62
N GLU A 72 12.22 -4.21 4.85
CA GLU A 72 10.82 -4.04 5.24
C GLU A 72 9.97 -5.30 5.04
N VAL A 73 10.30 -6.16 4.06
CA VAL A 73 9.70 -7.51 3.97
C VAL A 73 10.06 -8.37 5.19
N ASP A 74 11.29 -8.26 5.72
CA ASP A 74 11.66 -8.98 6.94
C ASP A 74 10.93 -8.46 8.18
N ARG A 75 10.71 -7.14 8.28
CA ARG A 75 9.86 -6.57 9.35
C ARG A 75 8.40 -6.97 9.19
N MET A 76 7.88 -6.99 7.97
CA MET A 76 6.51 -7.39 7.69
C MET A 76 6.27 -8.86 8.04
N ARG A 77 7.26 -9.74 7.81
CA ARG A 77 7.22 -11.14 8.23
C ARG A 77 7.11 -11.31 9.76
N LYS A 78 7.56 -10.35 10.56
CA LYS A 78 7.41 -10.39 12.03
C LYS A 78 6.04 -9.93 12.53
N VAL A 79 5.24 -9.29 11.68
CA VAL A 79 3.90 -8.78 12.01
C VAL A 79 2.79 -9.72 11.50
N TYR A 80 3.15 -10.72 10.70
CA TYR A 80 2.28 -11.82 10.27
C TYR A 80 2.48 -13.09 11.12
#